data_AF-A0A949JG33-F1
#
_entry.id   AF-A0A949JG33-F1
#
_cell.length_a   1.000
_cell.length_b   1.000
_cell.length_c   1.000
_cell.angle_alpha   90.00
_cell.angle_beta   90.00
_cell.angle_gamma   90.00
#
_symmetry.space_group_name_H-M   'P 1'
#
loop_
_entity.id
_entity.type
_entity.pdbx_description
1 polymer ?
#
loop_
_entity_poly.entity_id
_entity_poly.type
_entity_poly.pdbx_seq_one_letter_code
_entity_poly.pdbx_strand_id
1 'polypeptide(L)' 'MNDKEKNSIQKYYEENKEWLQKVAMSSYIVVRSMALAILELGADPE' A
#
# COMPACT_ATOMS: atom_id res chain seq x y z
N MET A 1 -6.99 -19.82 -12.47
CA MET A 1 -7.69 -19.57 -11.20
C MET A 1 -9.13 -20.00 -11.37
N ASN A 2 -9.59 -20.99 -10.62
CA ASN A 2 -10.96 -21.51 -10.70
C ASN A 2 -11.91 -20.71 -9.79
N ASP A 3 -13.22 -20.91 -9.95
CA ASP A 3 -14.24 -20.15 -9.21
C ASP A 3 -14.15 -20.31 -7.69
N LYS A 4 -13.66 -21.47 -7.22
CA LYS A 4 -13.46 -21.74 -5.79
C LYS A 4 -12.32 -20.89 -5.21
N GLU A 5 -11.22 -20.75 -5.94
CA GLU A 5 -10.09 -19.88 -5.57
C GLU A 5 -10.47 -18.40 -5.61
N LYS A 6 -11.26 -18.00 -6.61
CA LYS A 6 -11.76 -16.62 -6.72
C LYS A 6 -12.67 -16.26 -5.53
N ASN A 7 -13.57 -17.17 -5.15
CA ASN A 7 -14.43 -17.00 -3.98
C ASN A 7 -13.64 -16.97 -2.66
N SER A 8 -12.58 -17.78 -2.52
CA SER A 8 -11.78 -17.76 -1.29
C SER A 8 -10.97 -16.47 -1.14
N ILE A 9 -10.42 -15.94 -2.23
CA ILE A 9 -9.71 -14.66 -2.23
C ILE A 9 -10.67 -13.51 -1.91
N GLN A 10 -11.85 -13.50 -2.54
CA GLN A 10 -12.84 -12.45 -2.33
C GLN A 10 -13.36 -12.46 -0.88
N LYS A 11 -13.60 -13.65 -0.31
CA LYS A 11 -13.97 -13.80 1.10
C LYS A 11 -12.87 -13.28 2.04
N TYR A 12 -11.61 -13.66 1.80
CA TYR A 12 -10.48 -13.19 2.59
C TYR A 12 -10.36 -11.65 2.53
N TYR A 13 -10.57 -11.06 1.36
CA TYR A 13 -10.53 -9.61 1.19
C TYR A 13 -11.63 -8.90 1.99
N GLU A 14 -12.88 -9.39 1.94
CA GLU A 14 -13.98 -8.79 2.70
C GLU A 14 -13.78 -8.93 4.21
N GLU A 15 -13.32 -10.10 4.69
CA GLU A 15 -13.06 -10.33 6.13
C GLU A 15 -11.93 -9.46 6.68
N ASN A 16 -10.96 -9.08 5.83
CA ASN A 16 -9.76 -8.35 6.25
C ASN A 16 -9.68 -6.92 5.69
N LYS A 17 -10.77 -6.42 5.13
CA LYS A 17 -10.81 -5.16 4.35
C LYS A 17 -10.21 -3.98 5.11
N GLU A 18 -10.61 -3.79 6.37
CA GLU A 18 -10.10 -2.67 7.17
C GLU A 18 -8.61 -2.79 7.48
N TRP A 19 -8.13 -4.00 7.77
CA TRP A 19 -6.72 -4.25 8.02
C TRP A 19 -5.89 -3.99 6.75
N LEU A 20 -6.36 -4.50 5.61
CA LEU A 20 -5.73 -4.27 4.31
C LEU A 20 -5.68 -2.78 3.95
N GLN A 21 -6.77 -2.03 4.22
CA GLN A 21 -6.80 -0.58 4.04
C GLN A 21 -5.77 0.15 4.91
N LYS A 22 -5.65 -0.23 6.20
CA LYS A 22 -4.64 0.34 7.11
C LYS A 22 -3.22 0.06 6.62
N VAL A 23 -2.93 -1.18 6.22
CA VAL A 23 -1.61 -1.56 5.67
C VAL A 23 -1.29 -0.77 4.40
N ALA A 24 -2.25 -0.63 3.48
CA ALA A 24 -2.08 0.17 2.26
C ALA A 24 -1.79 1.64 2.58
N MET A 25 -2.53 2.25 3.52
CA MET A 25 -2.31 3.63 3.94
C MET A 25 -0.93 3.83 4.57
N SER A 26 -0.53 2.95 5.49
CA SER A 26 0.80 3.02 6.11
C SER A 26 1.93 2.88 5.08
N SER A 27 1.78 1.96 4.12
CA SER A 27 2.76 1.75 3.05
C SER A 27 2.86 2.98 2.14
N TYR A 28 1.72 3.58 1.79
CA TYR A 28 1.68 4.82 1.02
C TYR A 28 2.41 5.97 1.73
N ILE A 29 2.19 6.13 3.05
CA ILE A 29 2.86 7.16 3.85
C ILE A 29 4.37 6.96 3.82
N VAL A 30 4.86 5.74 4.07
CA VAL A 30 6.30 5.44 4.05
C VAL A 30 6.92 5.75 2.70
N VAL A 31 6.33 5.24 1.62
CA VAL A 31 6.84 5.48 0.25
C VAL A 31 6.83 6.96 -0.10
N ARG A 32 5.76 7.68 0.26
CA ARG A 32 5.66 9.13 0.02
C ARG A 32 6.72 9.90 0.81
N SER A 33 6.94 9.56 2.08
CA SER A 33 7.97 10.19 2.91
C SER A 33 9.37 9.94 2.38
N MET A 34 9.66 8.71 1.90
CA MET A 34 10.94 8.40 1.25
C MET A 34 11.12 9.19 -0.04
N ALA A 35 10.08 9.30 -0.88
CA ALA A 35 10.13 10.07 -2.11
C ALA A 35 10.39 11.57 -1.83
N LEU A 36 9.74 12.13 -0.81
CA LEU A 36 9.98 13.52 -0.39
C LEU A 36 11.40 13.71 0.13
N ALA A 37 11.91 12.81 0.97
CA ALA A 37 13.29 12.89 1.46
C ALA A 37 14.32 12.82 0.32
N ILE A 38 14.08 11.98 -0.70
CA ILE A 38 14.94 11.92 -1.90
C ILE A 38 14.90 13.25 -2.67
N LEU A 39 13.72 13.86 -2.82
CA LEU A 39 13.58 15.15 -3.49
C LEU A 39 14.25 16.28 -2.70
N GLU A 40 14.14 16.29 -1.37
CA GLU A 40 14.81 17.27 -0.50
C GLU A 40 16.34 17.12 -0.52
N LEU A 41 16.85 15.88 -0.61
CA LEU A 41 18.29 15.61 -0.72
C LEU A 41 18.83 15.86 -2.14
N GLY A 42 17.99 15.74 -3.17
CA GLY A 42 18.34 16.00 -4.57
C GLY A 42 18.09 17.44 -5.03
N ALA A 43 17.37 18.23 -4.23
CA ALA A 43 17.24 19.66 -4.41
C ALA A 43 18.52 20.33 -3.89
N ASP A 44 19.57 20.30 -4.70
CA ASP A 44 20.75 21.14 -4.51
C ASP A 44 20.29 22.61 -4.49
N PRO A 45 20.54 23.39 -3.42
CA PRO A 45 20.02 24.75 -3.29
C PRO A 45 20.84 25.82 -4.03
N GLU A 46 21.63 25.45 -5.05
CA GLU A 46 22.34 26.41 -5.93
C GLU A 46 21.42 27.18 -6.89
#